data_AF-A0A521G3M2-F1
#
_entry.id   AF-A0A521G3M2-F1
#
_cell.length_a   1.000
_cell.length_b   1.000
_cell.length_c   1.000
_cell.angle_alpha   90.00
_cell.angle_beta   90.00
_cell.angle_gamma   90.00
#
_symmetry.space_group_name_H-M   'P 1'
#
loop_
_entity.id
_entity.type
_entity.pdbx_description
1 polymer ?
#
loop_
_entity_poly.entity_id
_entity_poly.type
_entity_poly.pdbx_seq_one_letter_code
_entity_poly.pdbx_strand_id
1 'polypeptide(L)'
;MPDLNLGNASTAWIAQHQWNDSYEVEFSRWIEQLFAKKGPTLTACLRNQAANSLYSDEDKNLSVFSDCADLPYVVRAYFCYKKKLPFSFNVSIAGGRYTSGNTPGSRRSFMNYAKFSLLAKAISNSVHSGFFRYFWTTEKTDTYLAEINRESIVPGVVYYDANGHVLVVSKVDADGTVWFVDGHPDNSLTSKRFGESLSRGSCKTGGGFRRWRPQTVDSSGSFVLTSNKNSAFFDAGQSQCQSNYRVDGFDLNYHQWVKRRLASGNVRIDPTKELTQQLTALHEALKERVDAVDAAVAKDIHTKAHPTSLPYNIYGAEGEWESYSTPGRDARLKAQVREIFNFITSSVAAVERGNHPYLFSGSVGTLVREYDAIWTANSAAMRIGYTNSVGAAVSLTLSDIMDRLFKLSFDPYHCPELRWGDTQTTSCPDGSTKRDWYNKEQRLRNVIIPDSRANTTLDWGPQTAPDIHVGNLLRKLKQQYAA
;
A
#
# COMPACT_ATOMS: atom_id res chain seq x y z
N MET A 1 1.88 11.29 -37.91
CA MET A 1 1.76 9.81 -37.97
C MET A 1 0.44 9.51 -38.64
N PRO A 2 0.32 8.47 -39.49
CA PRO A 2 -0.99 8.11 -40.05
C PRO A 2 -1.97 7.87 -38.90
N ASP A 3 -3.21 8.29 -39.07
CA ASP A 3 -4.27 8.04 -38.09
C ASP A 3 -4.38 6.52 -37.88
N LEU A 4 -4.14 6.08 -36.65
CA LEU A 4 -4.37 4.69 -36.28
C LEU A 4 -5.88 4.45 -36.42
N ASN A 5 -6.30 3.34 -37.00
CA ASN A 5 -7.70 2.93 -36.98
C ASN A 5 -7.75 1.41 -36.80
N LEU A 6 -7.57 0.99 -35.55
CA LEU A 6 -7.37 -0.40 -35.20
C LEU A 6 -8.52 -0.89 -34.32
N GLY A 7 -9.24 -1.88 -34.82
CA GLY A 7 -10.41 -2.47 -34.16
C GLY A 7 -11.64 -2.47 -35.07
N ASN A 8 -12.72 -3.07 -34.60
CA ASN A 8 -14.00 -3.13 -35.30
C ASN A 8 -15.14 -3.36 -34.28
N ALA A 9 -16.34 -3.71 -34.74
CA ALA A 9 -17.49 -3.92 -33.86
C ALA A 9 -17.33 -5.06 -32.83
N SER A 10 -16.35 -5.96 -33.00
CA SER A 10 -16.03 -7.03 -32.05
C SER A 10 -14.87 -6.70 -31.11
N THR A 11 -14.31 -5.49 -31.18
CA THR A 11 -13.25 -5.01 -30.28
C THR A 11 -13.80 -4.05 -29.23
N ALA A 12 -13.11 -3.89 -28.09
CA ALA A 12 -13.67 -3.20 -26.94
C ALA A 12 -13.88 -1.71 -27.21
N TRP A 13 -13.05 -1.16 -28.09
CA TRP A 13 -13.20 0.10 -28.80
C TRP A 13 -12.39 0.04 -30.09
N ILE A 14 -12.49 1.10 -30.90
CA ILE A 14 -11.62 1.35 -32.05
C ILE A 14 -10.53 2.31 -31.60
N ALA A 15 -9.26 1.91 -31.67
CA ALA A 15 -8.13 2.76 -31.34
C ALA A 15 -7.83 3.72 -32.50
N GLN A 16 -7.77 5.01 -32.18
CA GLN A 16 -7.59 6.12 -33.12
C GLN A 16 -6.24 6.85 -32.95
N HIS A 17 -5.60 6.66 -31.80
CA HIS A 17 -4.38 7.35 -31.42
C HIS A 17 -3.33 6.38 -30.91
N GLN A 18 -2.05 6.75 -31.00
CA GLN A 18 -0.94 6.03 -30.37
C GLN A 18 -0.58 6.67 -29.03
N TRP A 19 -0.03 5.86 -28.13
CA TRP A 19 0.63 6.40 -26.94
C TRP A 19 1.79 7.32 -27.33
N ASN A 20 1.88 8.46 -26.64
CA ASN A 20 2.96 9.43 -26.71
C ASN A 20 3.07 10.14 -25.35
N ASP A 21 4.09 10.99 -25.18
CA ASP A 21 4.35 11.68 -23.91
C ASP A 21 3.18 12.57 -23.46
N SER A 22 2.45 13.18 -24.41
CA SER A 22 1.26 13.99 -24.08
C SER A 22 0.17 13.15 -23.44
N TYR A 23 -0.10 11.94 -23.95
CA TYR A 23 -1.08 11.03 -23.35
C TYR A 23 -0.60 10.45 -22.02
N GLU A 24 0.70 10.25 -21.81
CA GLU A 24 1.23 9.85 -20.49
C GLU A 24 1.04 10.96 -19.44
N VAL A 25 1.28 12.23 -19.83
CA VAL A 25 1.00 13.39 -18.96
C VAL A 25 -0.49 13.53 -18.68
N GLU A 26 -1.34 13.35 -19.69
CA GLU A 26 -2.79 13.41 -19.52
C GLU A 26 -3.32 12.27 -18.63
N PHE A 27 -2.82 11.04 -18.80
CA PHE A 27 -3.14 9.91 -17.93
C PHE A 27 -2.80 10.23 -16.47
N SER A 28 -1.60 10.79 -16.24
CA SER A 28 -1.17 11.15 -14.90
C SER A 28 -2.10 12.20 -14.27
N ARG A 29 -2.39 13.29 -14.98
CA ARG A 29 -3.33 14.32 -14.49
C ARG A 29 -4.73 13.78 -14.22
N TRP A 30 -5.21 12.88 -15.07
CA TRP A 30 -6.51 12.24 -14.89
C TRP A 30 -6.54 11.35 -13.64
N ILE A 31 -5.48 10.58 -13.35
CA ILE A 31 -5.40 9.76 -12.13
C ILE A 31 -5.44 10.65 -10.87
N GLU A 32 -4.68 11.74 -10.86
CA GLU A 32 -4.69 12.69 -9.74
C GLU A 32 -6.09 13.28 -9.53
N GLN A 33 -6.75 13.71 -10.61
CA GLN A 33 -8.10 14.25 -10.55
C GLN A 33 -9.13 13.21 -10.09
N LEU A 34 -9.10 12.00 -10.66
CA LEU A 34 -10.05 10.93 -10.37
C LEU A 34 -10.04 10.58 -8.86
N PHE A 35 -8.85 10.56 -8.25
CA PHE A 35 -8.70 10.16 -6.85
C PHE A 35 -8.60 11.32 -5.86
N ALA A 36 -8.58 12.59 -6.31
CA ALA A 36 -8.66 13.75 -5.43
C ALA A 36 -9.93 13.73 -4.55
N LYS A 37 -11.04 13.18 -5.08
CA LYS A 37 -12.28 12.90 -4.34
C LYS A 37 -12.67 11.43 -4.49
N LYS A 38 -11.75 10.54 -4.11
CA LYS A 38 -11.89 9.09 -4.19
C LYS A 38 -13.20 8.61 -3.55
N GLY A 39 -14.01 7.88 -4.31
CA GLY A 39 -15.18 7.15 -3.81
C GLY A 39 -14.80 5.88 -3.04
N PRO A 40 -15.79 5.14 -2.52
CA PRO A 40 -15.53 3.90 -1.78
C PRO A 40 -15.10 2.74 -2.68
N THR A 41 -15.41 2.77 -3.97
CA THR A 41 -15.06 1.73 -4.95
C THR A 41 -14.56 2.36 -6.26
N LEU A 42 -13.87 1.60 -7.11
CA LEU A 42 -13.46 2.10 -8.43
C LEU A 42 -14.67 2.46 -9.30
N THR A 43 -15.73 1.64 -9.25
CA THR A 43 -16.99 1.94 -9.94
C THR A 43 -17.57 3.28 -9.50
N ALA A 44 -17.60 3.58 -8.20
CA ALA A 44 -18.08 4.86 -7.69
C ALA A 44 -17.22 6.04 -8.17
N CYS A 45 -15.90 5.85 -8.28
CA CYS A 45 -15.00 6.87 -8.83
C CYS A 45 -15.28 7.13 -10.32
N LEU A 46 -15.36 6.06 -11.14
CA LEU A 46 -15.55 6.17 -12.58
C LEU A 46 -16.92 6.74 -12.95
N ARG A 47 -17.97 6.48 -12.15
CA ARG A 47 -19.32 7.02 -12.35
C ARG A 47 -19.51 8.45 -11.83
N ASN A 48 -18.53 8.99 -11.10
CA ASN A 48 -18.66 10.33 -10.53
C ASN A 48 -18.36 11.39 -11.60
N GLN A 49 -19.41 11.95 -12.21
CA GLN A 49 -19.31 12.99 -13.25
C GLN A 49 -18.51 14.22 -12.80
N ALA A 50 -18.53 14.57 -11.51
CA ALA A 50 -17.80 15.73 -11.00
C ALA A 50 -16.30 15.47 -10.79
N ALA A 51 -15.91 14.21 -10.56
CA ALA A 51 -14.52 13.82 -10.29
C ALA A 51 -13.81 13.20 -11.50
N ASN A 52 -14.53 12.46 -12.35
CA ASN A 52 -13.99 11.83 -13.54
C ASN A 52 -14.20 12.73 -14.78
N SER A 53 -13.17 13.47 -15.18
CA SER A 53 -13.20 14.31 -16.40
C SER A 53 -13.39 13.54 -17.70
N LEU A 54 -13.22 12.21 -17.69
CA LEU A 54 -13.48 11.35 -18.84
C LEU A 54 -14.87 10.71 -18.82
N TYR A 55 -15.71 11.04 -17.83
CA TYR A 55 -17.06 10.51 -17.74
C TYR A 55 -17.89 10.85 -18.99
N SER A 56 -18.72 9.89 -19.40
CA SER A 56 -19.78 10.05 -20.40
C SER A 56 -21.00 9.19 -20.03
N ASP A 57 -22.11 9.32 -20.74
CA ASP A 57 -23.33 8.54 -20.49
C ASP A 57 -23.14 7.01 -20.56
N GLU A 58 -22.15 6.54 -21.33
CA GLU A 58 -21.76 5.11 -21.39
C GLU A 58 -21.34 4.55 -20.02
N ASP A 59 -20.83 5.42 -19.15
CA ASP A 59 -20.28 5.05 -17.85
C ASP A 59 -21.37 4.91 -16.78
N LYS A 60 -22.59 5.40 -17.03
CA LYS A 60 -23.71 5.40 -16.07
C LYS A 60 -23.98 4.03 -15.46
N ASN A 61 -23.88 2.97 -16.27
CA ASN A 61 -24.11 1.59 -15.87
C ASN A 61 -22.81 0.78 -15.76
N LEU A 62 -21.64 1.40 -15.85
CA LEU A 62 -20.35 0.71 -15.80
C LEU A 62 -20.13 0.06 -14.44
N SER A 63 -19.92 -1.25 -14.38
CA SER A 63 -19.56 -1.94 -13.14
C SER A 63 -18.23 -2.64 -13.33
N VAL A 64 -17.26 -2.31 -12.50
CA VAL A 64 -15.92 -2.90 -12.48
C VAL A 64 -15.58 -3.36 -11.07
N PHE A 65 -14.97 -4.54 -11.01
CA PHE A 65 -14.27 -5.04 -9.82
C PHE A 65 -12.81 -4.65 -9.93
N SER A 66 -12.16 -4.38 -8.80
CA SER A 66 -10.73 -4.15 -8.77
C SER A 66 -10.17 -4.41 -7.39
N ASP A 67 -9.29 -5.40 -7.28
CA ASP A 67 -8.37 -5.51 -6.14
C ASP A 67 -7.10 -4.67 -6.36
N CYS A 68 -6.09 -4.86 -5.49
CA CYS A 68 -4.84 -4.12 -5.52
C CYS A 68 -4.05 -4.32 -6.83
N ALA A 69 -4.03 -5.53 -7.40
CA ALA A 69 -3.28 -5.85 -8.60
C ALA A 69 -4.04 -5.45 -9.87
N ASP A 70 -5.37 -5.49 -9.83
CA ASP A 70 -6.25 -5.08 -10.92
C ASP A 70 -6.25 -3.57 -11.15
N LEU A 71 -6.27 -2.81 -10.05
CA LEU A 71 -6.48 -1.36 -10.06
C LEU A 71 -5.61 -0.63 -11.08
N PRO A 72 -4.27 -0.79 -11.09
CA PRO A 72 -3.43 -0.13 -12.09
C PRO A 72 -3.84 -0.48 -13.53
N TYR A 73 -4.16 -1.74 -13.81
CA TYR A 73 -4.54 -2.18 -15.15
C TYR A 73 -5.90 -1.64 -15.57
N VAL A 74 -6.90 -1.71 -14.69
CA VAL A 74 -8.27 -1.27 -15.00
C VAL A 74 -8.32 0.24 -15.25
N VAL A 75 -7.63 1.06 -14.43
CA VAL A 75 -7.62 2.53 -14.65
C VAL A 75 -6.89 2.90 -15.94
N ARG A 76 -5.79 2.22 -16.28
CA ARG A 76 -5.08 2.47 -17.55
C ARG A 76 -5.87 2.01 -18.76
N ALA A 77 -6.53 0.85 -18.67
CA ALA A 77 -7.43 0.36 -19.72
C ALA A 77 -8.64 1.29 -19.91
N TYR A 78 -9.20 1.83 -18.83
CA TYR A 78 -10.28 2.81 -18.89
C TYR A 78 -9.82 4.08 -19.60
N PHE A 79 -8.66 4.62 -19.22
CA PHE A 79 -8.08 5.78 -19.91
C PHE A 79 -7.91 5.51 -21.41
N CYS A 80 -7.35 4.35 -21.79
CA CYS A 80 -7.23 3.95 -23.19
C CYS A 80 -8.58 3.88 -23.91
N TYR A 81 -9.60 3.32 -23.25
CA TYR A 81 -10.95 3.22 -23.79
C TYR A 81 -11.56 4.60 -24.10
N LYS A 82 -11.41 5.56 -23.17
CA LYS A 82 -11.94 6.93 -23.32
C LYS A 82 -11.15 7.77 -24.31
N LYS A 83 -9.83 7.55 -24.39
CA LYS A 83 -8.92 8.26 -25.29
C LYS A 83 -8.66 7.56 -26.62
N LYS A 84 -9.35 6.43 -26.89
CA LYS A 84 -9.16 5.63 -28.11
C LYS A 84 -7.68 5.27 -28.35
N LEU A 85 -6.96 4.91 -27.29
CA LEU A 85 -5.57 4.45 -27.35
C LEU A 85 -5.51 2.91 -27.38
N PRO A 86 -4.45 2.30 -27.94
CA PRO A 86 -4.24 0.87 -27.84
C PRO A 86 -3.89 0.46 -26.40
N PHE A 87 -4.26 -0.78 -26.04
CA PHE A 87 -3.93 -1.38 -24.75
C PHE A 87 -3.67 -2.88 -24.91
N SER A 88 -2.52 -3.34 -24.41
CA SER A 88 -2.21 -4.75 -24.25
C SER A 88 -1.61 -5.03 -22.89
N PHE A 89 -1.77 -6.26 -22.40
CA PHE A 89 -1.25 -6.70 -21.11
C PHE A 89 -0.87 -8.19 -21.15
N ASN A 90 0.06 -8.59 -20.29
CA ASN A 90 0.32 -10.01 -20.05
C ASN A 90 -0.90 -10.62 -19.34
N VAL A 91 -1.36 -11.77 -19.83
CA VAL A 91 -2.46 -12.55 -19.21
C VAL A 91 -1.99 -13.85 -18.58
N SER A 92 -0.72 -14.21 -18.79
CA SER A 92 -0.08 -15.30 -18.08
C SER A 92 1.37 -14.98 -17.77
N ILE A 93 1.91 -15.69 -16.79
CA ILE A 93 3.32 -15.68 -16.39
C ILE A 93 3.79 -17.12 -16.19
N ALA A 94 5.09 -17.38 -16.35
CA ALA A 94 5.69 -18.54 -15.72
C ALA A 94 6.11 -18.17 -14.30
N GLY A 95 5.64 -18.96 -13.33
CA GLY A 95 5.64 -18.62 -11.91
C GLY A 95 4.21 -18.49 -11.36
N GLY A 96 4.06 -17.87 -10.19
CA GLY A 96 2.80 -17.70 -9.49
C GLY A 96 2.78 -16.45 -8.61
N ARG A 97 1.72 -16.34 -7.80
CA ARG A 97 1.47 -15.15 -6.95
C ARG A 97 2.55 -14.89 -5.92
N TYR A 98 3.18 -15.93 -5.40
CA TYR A 98 4.16 -15.84 -4.30
C TYR A 98 5.58 -16.30 -4.68
N THR A 99 5.82 -16.67 -5.94
CA THR A 99 7.16 -17.08 -6.42
C THR A 99 8.05 -15.88 -6.74
N SER A 100 9.36 -16.12 -6.86
CA SER A 100 10.35 -15.12 -7.28
C SER A 100 10.81 -15.38 -8.71
N GLY A 101 11.20 -14.32 -9.43
CA GLY A 101 11.80 -14.45 -10.76
C GLY A 101 10.79 -14.88 -11.82
N ASN A 102 9.54 -14.42 -11.68
CA ASN A 102 8.51 -14.70 -12.67
C ASN A 102 8.96 -14.20 -14.05
N THR A 103 8.39 -14.76 -15.12
CA THR A 103 8.65 -14.28 -16.49
C THR A 103 7.34 -14.07 -17.24
N PRO A 104 7.27 -13.05 -18.12
CA PRO A 104 6.06 -12.76 -18.85
C PRO A 104 5.71 -13.90 -19.81
N GLY A 105 4.44 -14.29 -19.84
CA GLY A 105 3.89 -15.30 -20.72
C GLY A 105 3.15 -14.69 -21.90
N SER A 106 1.93 -15.17 -22.13
CA SER A 106 1.07 -14.73 -23.23
C SER A 106 0.44 -13.36 -22.96
N ARG A 107 0.10 -12.64 -24.05
CA ARG A 107 -0.53 -11.32 -24.00
C ARG A 107 -1.91 -11.33 -24.63
N ARG A 108 -2.77 -10.44 -24.15
CA ARG A 108 -4.01 -10.04 -24.83
C ARG A 108 -4.07 -8.54 -24.97
N SER A 109 -4.95 -8.08 -25.85
CA SER A 109 -5.21 -6.67 -26.09
C SER A 109 -6.70 -6.37 -26.05
N PHE A 110 -7.03 -5.08 -26.11
CA PHE A 110 -8.41 -4.61 -26.27
C PHE A 110 -9.15 -5.23 -27.47
N MET A 111 -8.43 -5.70 -28.50
CA MET A 111 -9.01 -6.35 -29.68
C MET A 111 -9.59 -7.74 -29.37
N ASN A 112 -9.24 -8.34 -28.24
CA ASN A 112 -9.71 -9.68 -27.87
C ASN A 112 -11.07 -9.68 -27.13
N TYR A 113 -11.72 -8.52 -27.01
CA TYR A 113 -12.93 -8.36 -26.18
C TYR A 113 -13.93 -7.47 -26.89
N ALA A 114 -15.23 -7.78 -26.83
CA ALA A 114 -16.26 -7.01 -27.52
C ALA A 114 -16.62 -5.67 -26.86
N LYS A 115 -16.32 -5.49 -25.56
CA LYS A 115 -16.67 -4.29 -24.77
C LYS A 115 -15.64 -4.06 -23.67
N PHE A 116 -15.48 -2.82 -23.23
CA PHE A 116 -14.59 -2.47 -22.11
C PHE A 116 -14.88 -3.28 -20.83
N SER A 117 -16.15 -3.51 -20.48
CA SER A 117 -16.51 -4.28 -19.29
C SER A 117 -16.03 -5.73 -19.32
N LEU A 118 -15.96 -6.35 -20.50
CA LEU A 118 -15.41 -7.70 -20.67
C LEU A 118 -13.89 -7.72 -20.56
N LEU A 119 -13.21 -6.69 -21.08
CA LEU A 119 -11.77 -6.50 -20.87
C LEU A 119 -11.46 -6.30 -19.38
N ALA A 120 -12.19 -5.42 -18.69
CA ALA A 120 -12.02 -5.16 -17.26
C ALA A 120 -12.22 -6.44 -16.43
N LYS A 121 -13.28 -7.21 -16.71
CA LYS A 121 -13.50 -8.52 -16.07
C LYS A 121 -12.36 -9.50 -16.34
N ALA A 122 -11.82 -9.50 -17.56
CA ALA A 122 -10.71 -10.38 -17.89
C ALA A 122 -9.39 -9.98 -17.20
N ILE A 123 -9.15 -8.68 -16.99
CA ILE A 123 -8.05 -8.20 -16.15
C ILE A 123 -8.21 -8.78 -14.74
N SER A 124 -9.37 -8.58 -14.10
CA SER A 124 -9.63 -9.07 -12.74
C SER A 124 -9.57 -10.58 -12.56
N ASN A 125 -9.84 -11.34 -13.62
CA ASN A 125 -9.75 -12.80 -13.57
C ASN A 125 -8.34 -13.34 -13.84
N SER A 126 -7.41 -12.50 -14.30
CA SER A 126 -6.10 -12.95 -14.79
C SER A 126 -4.94 -12.35 -13.99
N VAL A 127 -5.02 -11.06 -13.67
CA VAL A 127 -3.92 -10.32 -13.06
C VAL A 127 -3.91 -10.57 -11.56
N HIS A 128 -2.72 -10.73 -11.00
CA HIS A 128 -2.47 -10.80 -9.57
C HIS A 128 -1.08 -10.23 -9.28
N SER A 129 -0.70 -10.08 -8.00
CA SER A 129 0.57 -9.46 -7.60
C SER A 129 1.83 -10.14 -8.17
N GLY A 130 1.72 -11.39 -8.64
CA GLY A 130 2.79 -12.10 -9.35
C GLY A 130 3.21 -11.45 -10.67
N PHE A 131 2.33 -10.66 -11.30
CA PHE A 131 2.63 -9.86 -12.49
C PHE A 131 3.53 -8.65 -12.20
N PHE A 132 3.95 -8.44 -10.96
CA PHE A 132 4.92 -7.42 -10.58
C PHE A 132 6.21 -8.03 -9.99
N ARG A 133 6.24 -9.35 -9.80
CA ARG A 133 7.36 -10.11 -9.20
C ARG A 133 8.44 -10.52 -10.21
N TYR A 134 8.82 -9.57 -11.06
CA TYR A 134 9.86 -9.77 -12.07
C TYR A 134 11.24 -9.35 -11.55
N PHE A 135 12.30 -9.98 -12.04
CA PHE A 135 13.63 -9.41 -11.89
C PHE A 135 13.67 -8.04 -12.60
N TRP A 136 14.40 -7.07 -12.05
CA TRP A 136 14.32 -5.68 -12.51
C TRP A 136 14.70 -5.47 -13.98
N THR A 137 15.54 -6.33 -14.57
CA THR A 137 15.90 -6.28 -16.00
C THR A 137 15.00 -7.10 -16.91
N THR A 138 13.98 -7.78 -16.40
CA THR A 138 13.10 -8.62 -17.23
C THR A 138 12.35 -7.76 -18.25
N GLU A 139 12.65 -8.03 -19.53
CA GLU A 139 11.99 -7.40 -20.68
C GLU A 139 10.58 -7.95 -20.91
N LYS A 140 9.80 -7.28 -21.76
CA LYS A 140 8.43 -7.69 -22.16
C LYS A 140 7.41 -7.77 -21.00
N THR A 141 7.76 -7.21 -19.86
CA THR A 141 6.87 -6.97 -18.72
C THR A 141 5.98 -5.74 -18.98
N ASP A 142 4.78 -5.67 -18.38
CA ASP A 142 3.90 -4.51 -18.58
C ASP A 142 4.40 -3.24 -17.87
N THR A 143 5.24 -3.42 -16.84
CA THR A 143 5.86 -2.34 -16.09
C THR A 143 7.35 -2.59 -15.88
N TYR A 144 8.15 -1.53 -15.85
CA TYR A 144 9.59 -1.58 -15.61
C TYR A 144 9.97 -0.81 -14.34
N LEU A 145 11.14 -1.12 -13.76
CA LEU A 145 11.65 -0.44 -12.56
C LEU A 145 11.89 1.05 -12.85
N ALA A 146 11.22 1.93 -12.12
CA ALA A 146 11.25 3.36 -12.34
C ALA A 146 12.45 4.02 -11.63
N GLU A 147 13.12 4.96 -12.27
CA GLU A 147 14.10 5.80 -11.58
C GLU A 147 13.39 6.67 -10.53
N ILE A 148 14.04 6.97 -9.39
CA ILE A 148 13.46 7.86 -8.37
C ILE A 148 13.85 9.31 -8.62
N ASN A 149 12.93 10.02 -9.27
CA ASN A 149 12.91 11.46 -9.43
C ASN A 149 11.48 11.95 -9.68
N ARG A 150 11.27 13.27 -9.63
CA ARG A 150 9.94 13.90 -9.67
C ARG A 150 9.23 13.80 -11.04
N GLU A 151 9.97 13.57 -12.12
CA GLU A 151 9.43 13.36 -13.47
C GLU A 151 9.00 11.90 -13.69
N SER A 152 9.72 10.98 -13.03
CA SER A 152 9.50 9.55 -13.10
C SER A 152 8.34 9.09 -12.20
N ILE A 153 8.28 9.58 -10.95
CA ILE A 153 7.26 9.17 -9.97
C ILE A 153 6.12 10.18 -9.97
N VAL A 154 5.08 9.86 -10.75
CA VAL A 154 3.90 10.70 -10.98
C VAL A 154 2.62 9.91 -10.74
N PRO A 155 1.44 10.56 -10.58
CA PRO A 155 0.17 9.85 -10.51
C PRO A 155 0.00 8.84 -11.65
N GLY A 156 -0.49 7.63 -11.34
CA GLY A 156 -0.61 6.50 -12.26
C GLY A 156 0.59 5.53 -12.27
N VAL A 157 1.71 5.91 -11.66
CA VAL A 157 2.83 5.00 -11.40
C VAL A 157 2.42 3.92 -10.40
N VAL A 158 2.91 2.71 -10.60
CA VAL A 158 2.62 1.56 -9.73
C VAL A 158 3.70 1.46 -8.66
N TYR A 159 3.32 1.14 -7.42
CA TYR A 159 4.25 0.68 -6.41
C TYR A 159 3.92 -0.76 -6.05
N TYR A 160 4.91 -1.64 -6.14
CA TYR A 160 4.80 -3.01 -5.68
C TYR A 160 5.56 -3.16 -4.38
N ASP A 161 4.84 -3.36 -3.27
CA ASP A 161 5.43 -3.78 -2.02
C ASP A 161 5.74 -5.27 -2.13
N ALA A 162 6.97 -5.67 -1.82
CA ALA A 162 7.44 -7.03 -2.13
C ALA A 162 6.72 -8.15 -1.36
N ASN A 163 5.74 -7.80 -0.51
CA ASN A 163 4.91 -8.72 0.24
C ASN A 163 3.61 -9.05 -0.48
N GLY A 164 3.41 -8.56 -1.71
CA GLY A 164 2.24 -8.90 -2.52
C GLY A 164 1.24 -7.76 -2.68
N HIS A 165 1.53 -6.57 -2.18
CA HIS A 165 0.65 -5.41 -2.28
C HIS A 165 1.00 -4.56 -3.49
N VAL A 166 0.01 -4.20 -4.31
CA VAL A 166 0.17 -3.31 -5.47
C VAL A 166 -0.64 -2.03 -5.25
N LEU A 167 -0.03 -0.87 -5.49
CA LEU A 167 -0.61 0.44 -5.19
C LEU A 167 -0.46 1.36 -6.39
N VAL A 168 -1.40 2.29 -6.57
CA VAL A 168 -1.34 3.32 -7.62
C VAL A 168 -1.03 4.67 -7.00
N VAL A 169 0.04 5.32 -7.43
CA VAL A 169 0.35 6.69 -7.01
C VAL A 169 -0.81 7.59 -7.42
N SER A 170 -1.41 8.28 -6.46
CA SER A 170 -2.51 9.21 -6.69
C SER A 170 -2.06 10.66 -6.65
N LYS A 171 -1.02 10.96 -5.86
CA LYS A 171 -0.48 12.32 -5.70
C LYS A 171 0.95 12.28 -5.19
N VAL A 172 1.75 13.28 -5.58
CA VAL A 172 3.07 13.56 -4.97
C VAL A 172 3.11 15.02 -4.53
N ASP A 173 3.19 15.26 -3.23
CA ASP A 173 3.23 16.61 -2.66
C ASP A 173 4.57 17.32 -2.94
N ALA A 174 4.61 18.64 -2.72
CA ALA A 174 5.82 19.45 -2.90
C ALA A 174 6.97 19.00 -1.97
N ASP A 175 6.65 18.49 -0.78
CA ASP A 175 7.62 17.95 0.19
C ASP A 175 8.06 16.51 -0.12
N GLY A 176 7.62 15.96 -1.26
CA GLY A 176 7.94 14.61 -1.72
C GLY A 176 7.09 13.50 -1.08
N THR A 177 6.09 13.84 -0.26
CA THR A 177 5.14 12.85 0.26
C THR A 177 4.38 12.22 -0.91
N VAL A 178 4.40 10.89 -0.99
CA VAL A 178 3.67 10.12 -2.00
C VAL A 178 2.41 9.54 -1.38
N TRP A 179 1.29 9.75 -2.07
CA TRP A 179 -0.01 9.18 -1.72
C TRP A 179 -0.40 8.14 -2.76
N PHE A 180 -1.08 7.10 -2.29
CA PHE A 180 -1.57 6.01 -3.10
C PHE A 180 -3.08 5.84 -2.97
N VAL A 181 -3.68 5.24 -3.99
CA VAL A 181 -4.93 4.50 -3.85
C VAL A 181 -4.62 3.00 -3.86
N ASP A 182 -5.34 2.30 -2.99
CA ASP A 182 -5.28 0.86 -2.80
C ASP A 182 -6.65 0.23 -3.05
N GLY A 183 -6.70 -0.87 -3.79
CA GLY A 183 -7.91 -1.68 -4.00
C GLY A 183 -7.88 -2.95 -3.16
N HIS A 184 -9.00 -3.33 -2.58
CA HIS A 184 -9.10 -4.51 -1.71
C HIS A 184 -9.95 -5.62 -2.34
N PRO A 185 -9.77 -6.90 -1.94
CA PRO A 185 -10.58 -8.02 -2.46
C PRO A 185 -12.10 -7.90 -2.25
N ASP A 186 -12.55 -7.06 -1.32
CA ASP A 186 -13.95 -6.71 -1.10
C ASP A 186 -14.45 -5.57 -2.02
N ASN A 187 -13.64 -5.18 -3.01
CA ASN A 187 -13.86 -4.10 -3.98
C ASN A 187 -13.86 -2.67 -3.38
N SER A 188 -13.47 -2.53 -2.11
CA SER A 188 -13.27 -1.21 -1.50
C SER A 188 -11.97 -0.57 -1.98
N LEU A 189 -11.92 0.76 -1.93
CA LEU A 189 -10.70 1.54 -2.16
C LEU A 189 -10.31 2.30 -0.90
N THR A 190 -9.02 2.28 -0.54
CA THR A 190 -8.49 3.13 0.53
C THR A 190 -7.34 4.01 0.04
N SER A 191 -7.02 5.04 0.82
CA SER A 191 -5.89 5.92 0.56
C SER A 191 -4.74 5.52 1.47
N LYS A 192 -3.51 5.48 0.94
CA LYS A 192 -2.32 5.15 1.73
C LYS A 192 -1.23 6.18 1.54
N ARG A 193 -0.51 6.47 2.62
CA ARG A 193 0.71 7.29 2.58
C ARG A 193 1.92 6.38 2.40
N PHE A 194 2.88 6.80 1.58
CA PHE A 194 4.16 6.12 1.49
C PHE A 194 4.95 6.24 2.80
N GLY A 195 5.47 5.11 3.29
CA GLY A 195 6.18 5.01 4.56
C GLY A 195 6.66 3.58 4.80
N GLU A 196 7.30 3.33 5.94
CA GLU A 196 7.98 2.05 6.26
C GLU A 196 7.04 0.84 6.27
N SER A 197 5.73 1.08 6.43
CA SER A 197 4.72 0.03 6.29
C SER A 197 4.63 -0.60 4.90
N LEU A 198 5.16 0.07 3.87
CA LEU A 198 5.21 -0.43 2.50
C LEU A 198 6.61 -0.92 2.17
N SER A 199 6.85 -2.22 2.37
CA SER A 199 8.17 -2.80 2.19
C SER A 199 8.60 -2.79 0.72
N ARG A 200 9.75 -2.20 0.42
CA ARG A 200 10.37 -2.27 -0.91
C ARG A 200 10.72 -3.69 -1.34
N GLY A 201 11.13 -4.53 -0.38
CA GLY A 201 11.80 -5.81 -0.62
C GLY A 201 13.04 -5.69 -1.49
N SER A 202 13.30 -6.69 -2.35
CA SER A 202 14.48 -6.72 -3.21
C SER A 202 14.12 -6.47 -4.68
N CYS A 203 15.10 -6.02 -5.47
CA CYS A 203 14.93 -5.92 -6.92
C CYS A 203 14.94 -7.28 -7.64
N LYS A 204 15.33 -8.36 -6.92
CA LYS A 204 15.12 -9.74 -7.39
C LYS A 204 13.64 -10.14 -7.36
N THR A 205 12.89 -9.56 -6.42
CA THR A 205 11.47 -9.79 -6.22
C THR A 205 10.58 -8.75 -6.91
N GLY A 206 11.17 -7.78 -7.62
CA GLY A 206 10.45 -6.79 -8.42
C GLY A 206 9.83 -5.62 -7.66
N GLY A 207 10.14 -5.48 -6.37
CA GLY A 207 9.53 -4.43 -5.53
C GLY A 207 10.05 -3.02 -5.80
N GLY A 208 9.26 -2.03 -5.39
CA GLY A 208 9.52 -0.60 -5.59
C GLY A 208 8.56 0.05 -6.59
N PHE A 209 8.89 1.27 -7.02
CA PHE A 209 8.15 2.03 -8.00
C PHE A 209 8.37 1.49 -9.42
N ARG A 210 7.30 1.37 -10.19
CA ARG A 210 7.28 0.81 -11.54
C ARG A 210 6.42 1.66 -12.48
N ARG A 211 6.99 2.02 -13.63
CA ARG A 211 6.26 2.73 -14.69
C ARG A 211 5.70 1.75 -15.71
N TRP A 212 4.60 2.12 -16.33
CA TRP A 212 4.06 1.42 -17.48
C TRP A 212 5.08 1.42 -18.63
N ARG A 213 5.30 0.24 -19.20
CA ARG A 213 6.14 0.10 -20.39
C ARG A 213 5.40 0.69 -21.59
N PRO A 214 5.99 1.64 -22.33
CA PRO A 214 5.38 2.14 -23.54
C PRO A 214 5.13 1.01 -24.54
N GLN A 215 4.01 1.12 -25.25
CA GLN A 215 3.56 0.16 -26.24
C GLN A 215 3.20 0.90 -27.51
N THR A 216 3.64 0.38 -28.66
CA THR A 216 3.17 0.79 -29.98
C THR A 216 2.47 -0.38 -30.64
N VAL A 217 1.45 -0.10 -31.44
CA VAL A 217 0.77 -1.12 -32.24
C VAL A 217 0.84 -0.76 -33.72
N ASP A 218 1.05 -1.71 -34.61
CA ASP A 218 0.93 -1.45 -36.05
C ASP A 218 -0.53 -1.63 -36.55
N SER A 219 -0.77 -1.35 -37.83
CA SER A 219 -2.09 -1.51 -38.45
C SER A 219 -2.56 -2.96 -38.53
N SER A 220 -1.66 -3.95 -38.37
CA SER A 220 -2.02 -5.37 -38.29
C SER A 220 -2.47 -5.79 -36.89
N GLY A 221 -2.34 -4.89 -35.91
CA GLY A 221 -2.63 -5.19 -34.52
C GLY A 221 -1.46 -5.83 -33.76
N SER A 222 -0.25 -5.82 -34.33
CA SER A 222 0.94 -6.34 -33.67
C SER A 222 1.51 -5.33 -32.69
N PHE A 223 1.62 -5.73 -31.41
CA PHE A 223 2.14 -4.88 -30.34
C PHE A 223 3.65 -5.04 -30.18
N VAL A 224 4.34 -3.91 -30.08
CA VAL A 224 5.76 -3.82 -29.71
C VAL A 224 5.87 -3.08 -28.37
N LEU A 225 6.60 -3.70 -27.44
CA LEU A 225 6.91 -3.14 -26.13
C LEU A 225 8.29 -2.49 -26.18
N THR A 226 8.42 -1.26 -25.70
CA THR A 226 9.71 -0.57 -25.61
C THR A 226 10.65 -1.31 -24.65
N SER A 227 11.90 -1.55 -25.05
CA SER A 227 12.89 -2.20 -24.19
C SER A 227 13.27 -1.34 -22.98
N ASN A 228 13.86 -1.95 -21.95
CA ASN A 228 14.34 -1.21 -20.79
C ASN A 228 15.33 -0.11 -21.19
N LYS A 229 16.28 -0.42 -22.07
CA LYS A 229 17.29 0.52 -22.57
C LYS A 229 16.68 1.77 -23.22
N ASN A 230 15.53 1.62 -23.87
CA ASN A 230 14.87 2.69 -24.60
C ASN A 230 13.73 3.35 -23.81
N SER A 231 13.51 2.95 -22.56
CA SER A 231 12.46 3.51 -21.70
C SER A 231 13.03 4.70 -20.90
N ALA A 232 12.49 5.89 -21.10
CA ALA A 232 13.05 7.16 -20.60
C ALA A 232 13.37 7.21 -19.10
N PHE A 233 12.62 6.47 -18.28
CA PHE A 233 12.76 6.47 -16.82
C PHE A 233 13.15 5.11 -16.26
N PHE A 234 13.75 4.23 -17.06
CA PHE A 234 14.22 2.94 -16.57
C PHE A 234 15.39 3.13 -15.59
N ASP A 235 15.29 2.54 -14.40
CA ASP A 235 16.31 2.64 -13.36
C ASP A 235 17.52 1.73 -13.65
N ALA A 236 18.29 2.08 -14.68
CA ALA A 236 19.50 1.34 -15.07
C ALA A 236 20.55 1.33 -13.94
N GLY A 237 20.58 2.39 -13.13
CA GLY A 237 21.48 2.54 -11.98
C GLY A 237 21.04 1.76 -10.74
N GLN A 238 19.88 1.09 -10.77
CA GLN A 238 19.32 0.38 -9.63
C GLN A 238 19.23 1.27 -8.39
N SER A 239 18.87 2.55 -8.57
CA SER A 239 18.74 3.55 -7.50
C SER A 239 17.83 3.06 -6.38
N GLN A 240 16.80 2.28 -6.69
CA GLN A 240 15.91 1.67 -5.71
C GLN A 240 16.48 0.42 -5.03
N CYS A 241 17.61 -0.12 -5.46
CA CYS A 241 18.11 -1.42 -5.02
C CYS A 241 19.33 -1.33 -4.09
N GLN A 242 19.71 -0.11 -3.71
CA GLN A 242 20.90 0.14 -2.93
C GLN A 242 20.77 -0.43 -1.51
N SER A 243 21.91 -0.83 -0.94
CA SER A 243 22.01 -1.23 0.47
C SER A 243 21.93 -0.01 1.40
N ASN A 244 22.48 1.13 0.96
CA ASN A 244 22.55 2.36 1.71
C ASN A 244 22.02 3.51 0.85
N TYR A 245 21.30 4.45 1.46
CA TYR A 245 20.79 5.62 0.78
C TYR A 245 21.37 6.89 1.39
N ARG A 246 21.95 7.74 0.55
CA ARG A 246 22.53 9.01 0.98
C ARG A 246 22.07 10.14 0.07
N VAL A 247 21.67 11.25 0.67
CA VAL A 247 21.28 12.47 -0.03
C VAL A 247 21.54 13.67 0.88
N ASP A 248 22.09 14.74 0.32
CA ASP A 248 22.46 15.97 1.06
C ASP A 248 23.35 15.74 2.29
N GLY A 249 24.21 14.72 2.24
CA GLY A 249 25.10 14.36 3.34
C GLY A 249 24.47 13.55 4.47
N PHE A 250 23.18 13.23 4.38
CA PHE A 250 22.47 12.39 5.36
C PHE A 250 22.38 10.95 4.88
N ASP A 251 22.63 10.01 5.79
CA ASP A 251 22.32 8.59 5.59
C ASP A 251 20.85 8.37 5.98
N LEU A 252 20.04 7.92 5.03
CA LEU A 252 18.60 7.78 5.14
C LEU A 252 18.19 6.33 4.91
N ASN A 253 17.03 5.94 5.45
CA ASN A 253 16.36 4.73 4.97
C ASN A 253 15.76 4.96 3.57
N TYR A 254 15.35 3.88 2.89
CA TYR A 254 14.79 3.96 1.54
C TYR A 254 13.62 4.94 1.44
N HIS A 255 12.68 4.91 2.39
CA HIS A 255 11.46 5.71 2.35
C HIS A 255 11.74 7.20 2.51
N GLN A 256 12.62 7.55 3.45
CA GLN A 256 13.13 8.91 3.65
C GLN A 256 13.90 9.40 2.42
N TRP A 257 14.73 8.54 1.82
CA TRP A 257 15.46 8.87 0.61
C TRP A 257 14.53 9.12 -0.58
N VAL A 258 13.52 8.28 -0.81
CA VAL A 258 12.52 8.51 -1.87
C VAL A 258 11.82 9.84 -1.63
N LYS A 259 11.30 10.09 -0.42
CA LYS A 259 10.64 11.37 -0.10
C LYS A 259 11.57 12.55 -0.41
N ARG A 260 12.84 12.47 0.02
CA ARG A 260 13.81 13.53 -0.24
C ARG A 260 14.14 13.73 -1.71
N ARG A 261 14.29 12.65 -2.48
CA ARG A 261 14.50 12.68 -3.94
C ARG A 261 13.33 13.27 -4.71
N LEU A 262 12.13 13.12 -4.18
CA LEU A 262 10.91 13.63 -4.80
C LEU A 262 10.60 15.06 -4.38
N ALA A 263 11.13 15.58 -3.27
CA ALA A 263 10.87 16.95 -2.82
C ALA A 263 11.29 18.00 -3.87
N SER A 264 10.49 19.05 -4.04
CA SER A 264 10.79 20.16 -4.95
C SER A 264 11.88 21.07 -4.36
N GLY A 265 13.03 21.17 -5.02
CA GLY A 265 14.11 22.07 -4.62
C GLY A 265 14.59 21.83 -3.18
N ASN A 266 14.87 22.91 -2.45
CA ASN A 266 15.37 22.86 -1.08
C ASN A 266 14.27 22.83 0.00
N VAL A 267 13.06 22.35 -0.34
CA VAL A 267 11.97 22.22 0.63
C VAL A 267 12.45 21.40 1.83
N ARG A 268 12.45 22.03 3.00
CA ARG A 268 12.80 21.41 4.28
C ARG A 268 11.58 20.70 4.85
N ILE A 269 11.82 19.66 5.65
CA ILE A 269 10.74 18.88 6.28
C ILE A 269 10.22 19.65 7.48
N ASP A 270 8.94 20.01 7.50
CA ASP A 270 8.30 20.49 8.74
C ASP A 270 8.05 19.27 9.66
N PRO A 271 8.74 19.20 10.82
CA PRO A 271 8.67 18.03 11.66
C PRO A 271 7.29 17.84 12.31
N THR A 272 6.59 18.93 12.62
CA THR A 272 5.27 18.89 13.26
C THR A 272 4.19 18.44 12.27
N LYS A 273 4.27 18.93 11.03
CA LYS A 273 3.42 18.48 9.92
C LYS A 273 3.65 17.00 9.63
N GLU A 274 4.91 16.57 9.59
CA GLU A 274 5.29 15.18 9.35
C GLU A 274 4.69 14.23 10.39
N LEU A 275 4.83 14.55 11.69
CA LEU A 275 4.23 13.77 12.77
C LEU A 275 2.69 13.71 12.66
N THR A 276 2.06 14.86 12.37
CA THR A 276 0.60 14.94 12.21
C THR A 276 0.10 14.07 11.05
N GLN A 277 0.82 14.07 9.92
CA GLN A 277 0.49 13.23 8.77
C GLN A 277 0.66 11.73 9.07
N GLN A 278 1.72 11.34 9.80
CA GLN A 278 1.93 9.95 10.20
C GLN A 278 0.83 9.48 11.17
N LEU A 279 0.43 10.31 12.14
CA LEU A 279 -0.68 10.00 13.06
C LEU A 279 -2.03 9.89 12.31
N THR A 280 -2.27 10.75 11.33
CA THR A 280 -3.46 10.65 10.47
C THR A 280 -3.48 9.33 9.70
N ALA A 281 -2.35 8.93 9.11
CA ALA A 281 -2.23 7.64 8.40
C ALA A 281 -2.41 6.44 9.35
N LEU A 282 -1.89 6.53 10.58
CA LEU A 282 -2.06 5.51 11.61
C LEU A 282 -3.54 5.35 11.99
N HIS A 283 -4.27 6.45 12.14
CA HIS A 283 -5.69 6.42 12.45
C HIS A 283 -6.51 5.75 11.34
N GLU A 284 -6.22 6.05 10.08
CA GLU A 284 -6.88 5.36 8.95
C GLU A 284 -6.54 3.87 8.92
N ALA A 285 -5.29 3.48 9.21
CA ALA A 285 -4.92 2.07 9.32
C ALA A 285 -5.66 1.35 10.46
N LEU A 286 -5.96 2.05 11.57
CA LEU A 286 -6.76 1.51 12.68
C LEU A 286 -8.23 1.34 12.30
N LYS A 287 -8.81 2.29 11.55
CA LYS A 287 -10.18 2.15 11.00
C LYS A 287 -10.27 0.95 10.05
N GLU A 288 -9.34 0.81 9.12
CA GLU A 288 -9.28 -0.36 8.21
C GLU A 288 -9.22 -1.69 9.00
N ARG A 289 -8.56 -1.68 10.17
CA ARG A 289 -8.50 -2.85 11.04
C ARG A 289 -9.83 -3.12 11.73
N VAL A 290 -10.57 -2.09 12.15
CA VAL A 290 -11.95 -2.23 12.67
C VAL A 290 -12.80 -2.94 11.63
N ASP A 291 -12.83 -2.44 10.39
CA ASP A 291 -13.64 -3.03 9.32
C ASP A 291 -13.27 -4.51 9.08
N ALA A 292 -11.97 -4.85 9.10
CA ALA A 292 -11.50 -6.22 8.92
C ALA A 292 -11.89 -7.15 10.08
N VAL A 293 -11.82 -6.69 11.33
CA VAL A 293 -12.25 -7.47 12.50
C VAL A 293 -13.77 -7.64 12.51
N ASP A 294 -14.51 -6.57 12.24
CA ASP A 294 -15.98 -6.59 12.21
C ASP A 294 -16.50 -7.50 11.09
N ALA A 295 -15.84 -7.54 9.94
CA ALA A 295 -16.18 -8.49 8.86
C ALA A 295 -16.06 -9.95 9.31
N ALA A 296 -15.04 -10.30 10.12
CA ALA A 296 -14.87 -11.64 10.67
C ALA A 296 -15.94 -11.95 11.74
N VAL A 297 -16.27 -10.97 12.58
CA VAL A 297 -17.29 -11.08 13.62
C VAL A 297 -18.67 -11.27 13.01
N ALA A 298 -19.03 -10.50 11.97
CA ALA A 298 -20.29 -10.61 11.24
C ALA A 298 -20.49 -11.95 10.52
N LYS A 299 -19.44 -12.77 10.44
CA LYS A 299 -19.45 -14.13 9.88
C LYS A 299 -19.26 -15.22 10.94
N ASP A 300 -19.35 -14.84 12.20
CA ASP A 300 -19.22 -15.72 13.37
C ASP A 300 -17.94 -16.55 13.38
N ILE A 301 -16.86 -16.09 12.72
CA ILE A 301 -15.62 -16.87 12.60
C ILE A 301 -15.00 -17.12 13.99
N HIS A 302 -15.05 -16.11 14.84
CA HIS A 302 -14.62 -16.17 16.24
C HIS A 302 -15.40 -17.19 17.09
N THR A 303 -16.58 -17.67 16.67
CA THR A 303 -17.34 -18.70 17.42
C THR A 303 -16.92 -20.13 17.07
N LYS A 304 -16.23 -20.32 15.94
CA LYS A 304 -15.79 -21.63 15.47
C LYS A 304 -14.62 -22.14 16.31
N ALA A 305 -14.41 -23.45 16.32
CA ALA A 305 -13.19 -24.03 16.89
C ALA A 305 -11.97 -23.56 16.08
N HIS A 306 -10.86 -23.27 16.76
CA HIS A 306 -9.61 -22.99 16.06
C HIS A 306 -9.13 -24.27 15.33
N PRO A 307 -8.63 -24.17 14.09
CA PRO A 307 -8.03 -25.30 13.37
C PRO A 307 -6.89 -25.99 14.16
N THR A 308 -6.52 -27.20 13.77
CA THR A 308 -5.42 -27.94 14.43
C THR A 308 -4.03 -27.42 14.05
N SER A 309 -3.92 -26.56 13.05
CA SER A 309 -2.66 -25.98 12.58
C SER A 309 -2.87 -24.59 11.97
N LEU A 310 -1.79 -23.80 11.94
CA LEU A 310 -1.71 -22.59 11.12
C LEU A 310 -1.68 -22.95 9.63
N PRO A 311 -2.10 -22.04 8.74
CA PRO A 311 -1.78 -22.16 7.32
C PRO A 311 -0.27 -22.16 7.10
N TYR A 312 0.18 -22.69 5.95
CA TYR A 312 1.60 -22.68 5.59
C TYR A 312 2.22 -21.28 5.68
N ASN A 313 1.49 -20.24 5.26
CA ASN A 313 1.91 -18.86 5.45
C ASN A 313 0.70 -18.01 5.87
N ILE A 314 0.78 -17.35 7.03
CA ILE A 314 -0.34 -16.52 7.54
C ILE A 314 -0.50 -15.20 6.74
N TYR A 315 0.49 -14.77 5.97
CA TYR A 315 0.46 -13.55 5.16
C TYR A 315 0.01 -13.78 3.71
N GLY A 316 -0.05 -15.03 3.25
CA GLY A 316 -0.52 -15.45 1.95
C GLY A 316 -1.26 -16.77 2.10
N ALA A 317 -2.39 -16.72 2.79
CA ALA A 317 -3.17 -17.89 3.15
C ALA A 317 -4.26 -18.14 2.10
N GLU A 318 -5.15 -19.09 2.38
CA GLU A 318 -6.36 -19.34 1.60
C GLU A 318 -7.57 -19.44 2.55
N GLY A 319 -8.78 -19.40 1.98
CA GLY A 319 -10.03 -19.59 2.72
C GLY A 319 -10.28 -18.53 3.80
N GLU A 320 -10.69 -18.98 4.99
CA GLU A 320 -11.07 -18.09 6.10
C GLU A 320 -9.88 -17.28 6.63
N TRP A 321 -8.68 -17.85 6.63
CA TRP A 321 -7.47 -17.12 7.01
C TRP A 321 -7.19 -15.96 6.05
N GLU A 322 -7.24 -16.20 4.74
CA GLU A 322 -7.07 -15.12 3.75
C GLU A 322 -8.16 -14.06 3.87
N SER A 323 -9.38 -14.47 4.21
CA SER A 323 -10.55 -13.57 4.23
C SER A 323 -10.67 -12.73 5.51
N TYR A 324 -10.28 -13.28 6.66
CA TYR A 324 -10.67 -12.74 7.99
C TYR A 324 -9.52 -12.54 8.98
N SER A 325 -8.32 -13.05 8.67
CA SER A 325 -7.13 -12.79 9.49
C SER A 325 -6.54 -11.40 9.20
N THR A 326 -5.75 -10.86 10.13
CA THR A 326 -5.09 -9.55 9.95
C THR A 326 -3.56 -9.52 10.10
N PRO A 327 -2.77 -10.60 9.93
CA PRO A 327 -1.36 -10.60 10.31
C PRO A 327 -0.54 -9.59 9.50
N GLY A 328 -0.78 -9.49 8.18
CA GLY A 328 -0.12 -8.49 7.34
C GLY A 328 -0.54 -7.06 7.66
N ARG A 329 -1.82 -6.83 7.98
CA ARG A 329 -2.32 -5.51 8.40
C ARG A 329 -1.71 -5.10 9.74
N ASP A 330 -1.64 -6.02 10.70
CA ASP A 330 -1.10 -5.79 12.04
C ASP A 330 0.42 -5.55 12.00
N ALA A 331 1.16 -6.25 11.14
CA ALA A 331 2.58 -5.98 10.90
C ALA A 331 2.81 -4.56 10.32
N ARG A 332 2.01 -4.16 9.33
CA ARG A 332 2.04 -2.81 8.76
C ARG A 332 1.68 -1.72 9.78
N LEU A 333 0.69 -1.98 10.63
CA LEU A 333 0.32 -1.08 11.73
C LEU A 333 1.51 -0.85 12.66
N LYS A 334 2.20 -1.92 13.08
CA LYS A 334 3.40 -1.83 13.91
C LYS A 334 4.55 -1.11 13.21
N ALA A 335 4.69 -1.29 11.90
CA ALA A 335 5.70 -0.59 11.11
C ALA A 335 5.47 0.93 11.09
N GLN A 336 4.21 1.39 11.02
CA GLN A 336 3.89 2.82 11.13
C GLN A 336 4.20 3.37 12.52
N VAL A 337 3.89 2.63 13.59
CA VAL A 337 4.25 3.04 14.96
C VAL A 337 5.77 3.15 15.12
N ARG A 338 6.52 2.19 14.59
CA ARG A 338 7.99 2.23 14.58
C ARG A 338 8.53 3.41 13.78
N GLU A 339 7.92 3.73 12.63
CA GLU A 339 8.29 4.89 11.81
C GLU A 339 8.14 6.19 12.60
N ILE A 340 7.01 6.38 13.31
CA ILE A 340 6.78 7.54 14.19
C ILE A 340 7.83 7.60 15.30
N PHE A 341 8.07 6.47 15.97
CA PHE A 341 9.07 6.36 17.04
C PHE A 341 10.47 6.76 16.55
N ASN A 342 10.89 6.22 15.41
CA ASN A 342 12.18 6.49 14.80
C ASN A 342 12.28 7.95 14.34
N PHE A 343 11.22 8.48 13.74
CA PHE A 343 11.15 9.86 13.29
C PHE A 343 11.36 10.85 14.45
N ILE A 344 10.65 10.67 15.56
CA ILE A 344 10.81 11.49 16.76
C ILE A 344 12.25 11.38 17.28
N THR A 345 12.76 10.15 17.44
CA THR A 345 14.13 9.92 17.96
C THR A 345 15.19 10.58 17.08
N SER A 346 15.14 10.35 15.77
CA SER A 346 16.14 10.86 14.83
C SER A 346 16.04 12.37 14.62
N SER A 347 14.83 12.94 14.66
CA SER A 347 14.66 14.40 14.52
C SER A 347 15.17 15.15 15.74
N VAL A 348 14.88 14.69 16.95
CA VAL A 348 15.42 15.24 18.21
C VAL A 348 16.95 15.21 18.20
N ALA A 349 17.56 14.05 17.90
CA ALA A 349 19.02 13.92 17.81
C ALA A 349 19.65 14.76 16.69
N ALA A 350 18.93 15.03 15.61
CA ALA A 350 19.41 15.91 14.55
C ALA A 350 19.36 17.40 14.95
N VAL A 351 18.29 17.82 15.62
CA VAL A 351 18.17 19.19 16.16
C VAL A 351 19.22 19.44 17.24
N GLU A 352 19.48 18.46 18.11
CA GLU A 352 20.53 18.56 19.13
C GLU A 352 21.92 18.78 18.54
N ARG A 353 22.22 18.16 17.39
CA ARG A 353 23.49 18.34 16.67
C ARG A 353 23.58 19.64 15.86
N GLY A 354 22.49 20.40 15.72
CA GLY A 354 22.44 21.69 15.03
C GLY A 354 22.46 21.65 13.50
N ASN A 355 22.90 20.57 12.86
CA ASN A 355 22.83 20.40 11.40
C ASN A 355 21.73 19.40 11.02
N HIS A 356 20.58 19.90 10.55
CA HIS A 356 19.41 19.07 10.25
C HIS A 356 18.61 19.56 9.03
N PRO A 357 17.86 18.66 8.36
CA PRO A 357 17.06 19.00 7.17
C PRO A 357 15.69 19.62 7.49
N TYR A 358 15.36 19.80 8.77
CA TYR A 358 14.04 20.26 9.20
C TYR A 358 13.83 21.78 9.07
N LEU A 359 12.60 22.17 8.75
CA LEU A 359 12.09 23.53 8.85
C LEU A 359 11.75 23.82 10.32
N PHE A 360 12.79 23.89 11.15
CA PHE A 360 12.68 24.12 12.58
C PHE A 360 13.87 24.94 13.06
N SER A 361 13.64 25.91 13.95
CA SER A 361 14.69 26.81 14.47
C SER A 361 14.66 26.96 15.99
N GLY A 362 13.83 26.17 16.68
CA GLY A 362 13.72 26.19 18.13
C GLY A 362 14.77 25.32 18.82
N SER A 363 14.72 25.28 20.15
CA SER A 363 15.51 24.34 20.95
C SER A 363 14.97 22.92 20.85
N VAL A 364 15.80 21.93 21.19
CA VAL A 364 15.36 20.52 21.31
C VAL A 364 14.16 20.39 22.27
N GLY A 365 14.20 21.08 23.41
CA GLY A 365 13.08 21.09 24.36
C GLY A 365 11.79 21.66 23.75
N THR A 366 11.89 22.63 22.83
CA THR A 366 10.72 23.16 22.10
C THR A 366 10.15 22.11 21.15
N LEU A 367 10.99 21.43 20.37
CA LEU A 367 10.54 20.38 19.45
C LEU A 367 9.85 19.23 20.21
N VAL A 368 10.44 18.79 21.32
CA VAL A 368 9.88 17.73 22.16
C VAL A 368 8.52 18.13 22.73
N ARG A 369 8.35 19.40 23.17
CA ARG A 369 7.06 19.91 23.63
C ARG A 369 6.01 19.96 22.51
N GLU A 370 6.39 20.36 21.30
CA GLU A 370 5.49 20.35 20.14
C GLU A 370 5.04 18.93 19.78
N TYR A 371 5.97 17.97 19.75
CA TYR A 371 5.64 16.56 19.52
C TYR A 371 4.73 15.97 20.60
N ASP A 372 4.99 16.27 21.86
CA ASP A 372 4.14 15.83 22.97
C ASP A 372 2.74 16.44 22.89
N ALA A 373 2.62 17.73 22.59
CA ALA A 373 1.32 18.37 22.40
C ALA A 373 0.52 17.72 21.27
N ILE A 374 1.16 17.44 20.13
CA ILE A 374 0.55 16.73 19.01
C ILE A 374 0.13 15.31 19.44
N TRP A 375 1.02 14.57 20.10
CA TRP A 375 0.75 13.22 20.57
C TRP A 375 -0.42 13.16 21.56
N THR A 376 -0.45 14.05 22.56
CA THR A 376 -1.52 14.10 23.57
C THR A 376 -2.86 14.45 22.94
N ALA A 377 -2.90 15.46 22.06
CA ALA A 377 -4.13 15.85 21.38
C ALA A 377 -4.69 14.70 20.53
N ASN A 378 -3.83 14.04 19.75
CA ASN A 378 -4.24 12.91 18.91
C ASN A 378 -4.57 11.67 19.74
N SER A 379 -3.83 11.39 20.82
CA SER A 379 -4.07 10.19 21.64
C SER A 379 -5.45 10.19 22.30
N ALA A 380 -5.96 11.37 22.65
CA ALA A 380 -7.30 11.53 23.20
C ALA A 380 -8.39 11.53 22.11
N ALA A 381 -8.15 12.21 20.99
CA ALA A 381 -9.13 12.38 19.93
C ALA A 381 -9.31 11.11 19.07
N MET A 382 -8.24 10.34 18.87
CA MET A 382 -8.26 9.13 18.05
C MET A 382 -8.85 7.98 18.86
N ARG A 383 -10.13 7.72 18.59
CA ARG A 383 -10.88 6.60 19.17
C ARG A 383 -11.29 5.62 18.09
N ILE A 384 -11.17 4.33 18.40
CA ILE A 384 -11.82 3.26 17.65
C ILE A 384 -12.82 2.54 18.54
N GLY A 385 -13.80 1.90 17.92
CA GLY A 385 -14.82 1.11 18.61
C GLY A 385 -14.87 -0.30 18.05
N TYR A 386 -15.21 -1.27 18.89
CA TYR A 386 -15.57 -2.63 18.47
C TYR A 386 -16.68 -3.18 19.36
N THR A 387 -17.39 -4.19 18.87
CA THR A 387 -18.40 -4.92 19.65
C THR A 387 -17.76 -6.16 20.27
N ASN A 388 -17.84 -6.28 21.60
CA ASN A 388 -17.28 -7.43 22.31
C ASN A 388 -18.18 -8.68 22.18
N SER A 389 -17.72 -9.83 22.68
CA SER A 389 -18.46 -11.10 22.53
C SER A 389 -19.81 -11.16 23.27
N VAL A 390 -20.09 -10.21 24.17
CA VAL A 390 -21.40 -10.10 24.84
C VAL A 390 -22.29 -9.01 24.23
N GLY A 391 -21.89 -8.43 23.09
CA GLY A 391 -22.66 -7.41 22.35
C GLY A 391 -22.48 -5.98 22.86
N ALA A 392 -21.58 -5.72 23.81
CA ALA A 392 -21.33 -4.37 24.32
C ALA A 392 -20.32 -3.62 23.44
N ALA A 393 -20.59 -2.34 23.20
CA ALA A 393 -19.66 -1.46 22.51
C ALA A 393 -18.48 -1.10 23.42
N VAL A 394 -17.26 -1.34 22.95
CA VAL A 394 -16.01 -0.99 23.63
C VAL A 394 -15.31 0.09 22.81
N SER A 395 -14.82 1.14 23.47
CA SER A 395 -14.09 2.22 22.83
C SER A 395 -12.64 2.29 23.33
N LEU A 396 -11.69 2.27 22.42
CA LEU A 396 -10.26 2.33 22.69
C LEU A 396 -9.66 3.64 22.17
N THR A 397 -8.81 4.26 22.97
CA THR A 397 -7.95 5.39 22.55
C THR A 397 -6.70 4.87 21.83
N LEU A 398 -5.98 5.76 21.14
CA LEU A 398 -4.65 5.43 20.62
C LEU A 398 -3.70 4.97 21.74
N SER A 399 -3.79 5.54 22.95
CA SER A 399 -2.96 5.12 24.08
C SER A 399 -3.23 3.67 24.47
N ASP A 400 -4.51 3.28 24.56
CA ASP A 400 -4.90 1.89 24.85
C ASP A 400 -4.34 0.93 23.80
N ILE A 401 -4.35 1.35 22.53
CA ILE A 401 -3.83 0.56 21.42
C ILE A 401 -2.31 0.44 21.51
N MET A 402 -1.59 1.49 21.91
CA MET A 402 -0.13 1.42 22.10
C MET A 402 0.25 0.42 23.21
N ASP A 403 -0.48 0.41 24.32
CA ASP A 403 -0.27 -0.55 25.41
C ASP A 403 -0.57 -2.01 25.02
N ARG A 404 -1.43 -2.19 24.01
CA ARG A 404 -1.90 -3.49 23.51
C ARG A 404 -1.30 -3.88 22.16
N LEU A 405 -0.43 -3.07 21.56
CA LEU A 405 -0.03 -3.19 20.14
C LEU A 405 0.49 -4.58 19.76
N PHE A 406 1.27 -5.21 20.63
CA PHE A 406 1.83 -6.56 20.44
C PHE A 406 0.97 -7.69 21.04
N LYS A 407 -0.17 -7.33 21.62
CA LYS A 407 -1.21 -8.24 22.12
C LYS A 407 -2.37 -8.38 21.12
N LEU A 408 -2.47 -7.50 20.12
CA LEU A 408 -3.48 -7.58 19.07
C LEU A 408 -3.43 -8.94 18.36
N SER A 409 -4.46 -9.78 18.54
CA SER A 409 -4.57 -11.04 17.81
C SER A 409 -4.91 -10.79 16.35
N PHE A 410 -4.15 -11.43 15.46
CA PHE A 410 -4.44 -11.44 14.02
C PHE A 410 -5.32 -12.60 13.60
N ASP A 411 -5.47 -13.62 14.45
CA ASP A 411 -6.11 -14.88 14.11
C ASP A 411 -7.65 -14.74 14.15
N PRO A 412 -8.36 -15.12 13.07
CA PRO A 412 -9.80 -14.95 12.91
C PRO A 412 -10.66 -15.74 13.89
N TYR A 413 -10.12 -16.80 14.49
CA TYR A 413 -10.87 -17.65 15.41
C TYR A 413 -10.87 -17.13 16.85
N HIS A 414 -10.04 -16.15 17.18
CA HIS A 414 -10.05 -15.53 18.50
C HIS A 414 -11.23 -14.56 18.68
N CYS A 415 -11.74 -14.49 19.91
CA CYS A 415 -12.79 -13.54 20.30
C CYS A 415 -12.39 -12.07 19.98
N PRO A 416 -13.36 -11.16 19.74
CA PRO A 416 -13.09 -9.76 19.41
C PRO A 416 -12.17 -9.06 20.42
N GLU A 417 -12.24 -9.44 21.68
CA GLU A 417 -11.44 -8.83 22.74
C GLU A 417 -9.95 -9.18 22.62
N LEU A 418 -9.62 -10.44 22.32
CA LEU A 418 -8.25 -10.85 21.99
C LEU A 418 -7.79 -10.23 20.67
N ARG A 419 -8.69 -10.07 19.68
CA ARG A 419 -8.39 -9.30 18.45
C ARG A 419 -7.98 -7.86 18.75
N TRP A 420 -8.42 -7.29 19.87
CA TRP A 420 -8.03 -5.96 20.35
C TRP A 420 -7.09 -5.97 21.57
N GLY A 421 -6.42 -7.10 21.83
CA GLY A 421 -5.39 -7.25 22.84
C GLY A 421 -5.87 -7.12 24.29
N ASP A 422 -7.17 -7.29 24.52
CA ASP A 422 -7.77 -7.35 25.85
C ASP A 422 -7.71 -8.76 26.40
N THR A 423 -6.61 -9.07 27.09
CA THR A 423 -6.34 -10.43 27.58
C THR A 423 -7.00 -10.75 28.92
N GLN A 424 -7.54 -9.74 29.61
CA GLN A 424 -8.01 -9.85 31.00
C GLN A 424 -9.54 -9.79 31.12
N THR A 425 -10.25 -9.45 30.05
CA THR A 425 -11.71 -9.41 30.07
C THR A 425 -12.36 -10.77 30.29
N THR A 426 -13.47 -10.76 31.02
CA THR A 426 -14.37 -11.90 31.22
C THR A 426 -15.37 -12.06 30.08
N SER A 427 -15.52 -11.07 29.20
CA SER A 427 -16.47 -11.12 28.08
C SER A 427 -16.05 -12.08 26.96
N CYS A 428 -14.76 -12.40 26.87
CA CYS A 428 -14.23 -13.31 25.86
C CYS A 428 -14.57 -14.78 26.19
N PRO A 429 -15.35 -15.48 25.36
CA PRO A 429 -15.80 -16.85 25.61
C PRO A 429 -14.75 -17.92 25.26
N ASP A 430 -13.57 -17.52 24.76
CA ASP A 430 -12.53 -18.44 24.32
C ASP A 430 -12.04 -19.33 25.46
N GLY A 431 -12.24 -20.63 25.30
CA GLY A 431 -11.78 -21.68 26.20
C GLY A 431 -10.26 -21.90 26.15
N SER A 432 -9.79 -22.87 26.92
CA SER A 432 -8.36 -23.15 27.12
C SER A 432 -7.60 -23.40 25.81
N THR A 433 -8.18 -24.11 24.85
CA THR A 433 -7.54 -24.41 23.55
C THR A 433 -7.24 -23.15 22.74
N LYS A 434 -8.19 -22.23 22.61
CA LYS A 434 -7.96 -20.97 21.89
C LYS A 434 -6.99 -20.06 22.65
N ARG A 435 -7.08 -20.01 23.98
CA ARG A 435 -6.11 -19.25 24.79
C ARG A 435 -4.68 -19.80 24.66
N ASP A 436 -4.51 -21.11 24.51
CA ASP A 436 -3.22 -21.73 24.23
C ASP A 436 -2.67 -21.31 22.85
N TRP A 437 -3.52 -21.31 21.81
CA TRP A 437 -3.17 -20.75 20.49
C TRP A 437 -2.74 -19.29 20.59
N TYR A 438 -3.56 -18.44 21.21
CA TYR A 438 -3.21 -17.04 21.46
C TYR A 438 -1.82 -16.93 22.09
N ASN A 439 -1.53 -17.67 23.16
CA ASN A 439 -0.23 -17.59 23.83
C ASN A 439 0.93 -18.05 22.93
N LYS A 440 0.76 -19.15 22.20
CA LYS A 440 1.78 -19.70 21.28
C LYS A 440 2.10 -18.76 20.12
N GLU A 441 1.13 -17.99 19.66
CA GLU A 441 1.28 -17.03 18.57
C GLU A 441 1.99 -15.71 18.97
N GLN A 442 2.42 -15.54 20.23
CA GLN A 442 3.00 -14.27 20.69
C GLN A 442 4.20 -13.82 19.86
N ARG A 443 5.07 -14.74 19.43
CA ARG A 443 6.24 -14.39 18.61
C ARG A 443 5.85 -13.89 17.23
N LEU A 444 4.80 -14.48 16.65
CA LEU A 444 4.20 -14.02 15.39
C LEU A 444 3.62 -12.62 15.55
N ARG A 445 2.96 -12.33 16.68
CA ARG A 445 2.50 -10.97 16.99
C ARG A 445 3.64 -9.97 17.19
N ASN A 446 4.85 -10.40 17.54
CA ASN A 446 6.01 -9.51 17.65
C ASN A 446 6.63 -9.14 16.29
N VAL A 447 6.19 -9.75 15.19
CA VAL A 447 6.69 -9.45 13.84
C VAL A 447 6.17 -8.10 13.35
N ILE A 448 7.10 -7.27 12.85
CA ILE A 448 6.80 -5.97 12.22
C ILE A 448 6.99 -6.04 10.69
N ILE A 449 7.93 -6.86 10.21
CA ILE A 449 8.21 -7.02 8.79
C ILE A 449 7.79 -8.44 8.40
N PRO A 450 6.72 -8.61 7.60
CA PRO A 450 6.24 -9.93 7.21
C PRO A 450 7.17 -10.58 6.19
N ASP A 451 7.11 -11.92 6.09
CA ASP A 451 7.67 -12.68 4.96
C ASP A 451 6.60 -13.59 4.36
N SER A 452 6.09 -13.22 3.19
CA SER A 452 5.04 -13.98 2.50
C SER A 452 5.55 -15.26 1.83
N ARG A 453 6.82 -15.65 2.02
CA ARG A 453 7.46 -16.78 1.32
C ARG A 453 7.91 -17.90 2.24
N ALA A 454 7.99 -17.63 3.54
CA ALA A 454 8.46 -18.60 4.52
C ALA A 454 7.29 -19.39 5.12
N ASN A 455 7.53 -20.65 5.48
CA ASN A 455 6.57 -21.37 6.31
C ASN A 455 6.41 -20.63 7.65
N THR A 456 5.16 -20.41 8.08
CA THR A 456 4.85 -19.79 9.37
C THR A 456 4.87 -20.83 10.46
N THR A 457 5.86 -20.75 11.33
CA THR A 457 5.98 -21.61 12.51
C THR A 457 5.81 -20.78 13.80
N LEU A 458 5.38 -21.42 14.90
CA LEU A 458 5.12 -20.73 16.17
C LEU A 458 6.38 -20.12 16.82
N ASP A 459 7.56 -20.59 16.42
CA ASP A 459 8.85 -20.04 16.82
C ASP A 459 9.34 -18.93 15.88
N TRP A 460 8.52 -18.47 14.93
CA TRP A 460 8.89 -17.35 14.08
C TRP A 460 8.61 -16.01 14.77
N GLY A 461 9.56 -15.08 14.63
CA GLY A 461 9.49 -13.72 15.15
C GLY A 461 10.23 -13.54 16.48
N PRO A 462 10.38 -12.28 16.93
CA PRO A 462 11.10 -11.96 18.15
C PRO A 462 10.48 -12.61 19.40
N GLN A 463 11.32 -13.08 20.32
CA GLN A 463 10.84 -13.59 21.61
C GLN A 463 10.21 -12.47 22.46
N THR A 464 10.80 -11.27 22.40
CA THR A 464 10.32 -10.08 23.10
C THR A 464 9.78 -9.06 22.11
N ALA A 465 8.73 -8.36 22.50
CA ALA A 465 8.19 -7.26 21.71
C ALA A 465 9.22 -6.12 21.62
N PRO A 466 9.44 -5.52 20.44
CA PRO A 466 10.24 -4.31 20.30
C PRO A 466 9.69 -3.14 21.13
N ASP A 467 10.57 -2.37 21.80
CA ASP A 467 10.18 -1.14 22.50
C ASP A 467 10.05 0.02 21.49
N ILE A 468 8.84 0.18 20.96
CA ILE A 468 8.47 1.26 20.03
C ILE A 468 7.34 2.13 20.59
N HIS A 469 7.17 2.16 21.92
CA HIS A 469 6.04 2.84 22.55
C HIS A 469 6.23 4.37 22.54
N VAL A 470 5.60 5.06 21.59
CA VAL A 470 5.76 6.50 21.34
C VAL A 470 5.46 7.36 22.58
N GLY A 471 4.39 7.07 23.33
CA GLY A 471 4.09 7.81 24.57
C GLY A 471 5.16 7.68 25.66
N ASN A 472 5.86 6.54 25.74
CA ASN A 472 6.94 6.32 26.70
C ASN A 472 8.21 7.04 26.25
N LEU A 473 8.49 7.06 24.94
CA LEU A 473 9.57 7.85 24.35
C LEU A 473 9.40 9.33 24.66
N LEU A 474 8.23 9.91 24.37
CA LEU A 474 7.98 11.34 24.61
C LEU A 474 8.07 11.71 26.09
N ARG A 475 7.59 10.84 26.99
CA ARG A 475 7.75 11.04 28.45
C ARG A 475 9.23 11.10 28.87
N LYS A 476 10.06 10.17 28.37
CA LYS A 476 11.50 10.15 28.62
C LYS A 476 12.19 11.41 28.06
N LEU A 477 11.88 11.78 26.82
CA LEU A 477 12.46 12.97 26.17
C LEU A 477 12.08 14.26 26.90
N LYS A 478 10.83 14.39 27.36
CA LYS A 478 10.40 15.56 28.16
C LYS A 478 11.17 15.69 29.45
N GLN A 479 11.46 14.59 30.13
CA GLN A 479 12.27 14.59 31.35
C GLN A 479 13.72 14.99 31.03
N GLN A 480 14.27 14.49 29.92
CA GLN A 480 15.63 14.79 29.49
C GLN A 480 15.83 16.25 29.08
N TYR A 481 14.84 16.87 28.42
CA TYR A 481 14.92 18.23 27.88
C TYR A 481 13.95 19.20 28.58
N ALA A 482 13.71 19.01 29.87
CA ALA A 482 12.80 19.84 30.69
C ALA A 482 13.29 21.27 30.95
N ALA A 483 14.51 21.61 30.51
CA ALA A 483 15.17 22.90 30.71
C ALA A 483 14.70 23.98 29.72
#